data_AF-A0A2I0LAE5-F1
#
_entry.id   AF-A0A2I0LAE5-F1
#
_cell.length_a   1.000
_cell.length_b   1.000
_cell.length_c   1.000
_cell.angle_alpha   90.00
_cell.angle_beta   90.00
_cell.angle_gamma   90.00
#
_symmetry.space_group_name_H-M   'P 1'
#
loop_
_entity.id
_entity.type
_entity.pdbx_description
1 polymer ?
#
loop_
_entity_poly.entity_id
_entity_poly.type
_entity_poly.pdbx_seq_one_letter_code
_entity_poly.pdbx_strand_id
1 'polypeptide(L)'
;MGDSYVGEWWKGRSYGMGVQTCGDGNCSVGEFNCGVKHGLGCYHFRNGDRYAGEYFGDKIYGLESTTLPMIIAMRDRSMKVARKAAENVIHLRRVDKQVTKAVMAANRAATAARVAVVKAIQNRMDGKFCDLDI
;
A
#
# COMPACT_ATOMS: atom_id res chain seq x y z
N MET A 1 0.00 1.49 29.00
CA MET A 1 -0.13 1.81 27.56
C MET A 1 1.04 1.15 26.86
N GLY A 2 0.77 0.35 25.83
CA GLY A 2 1.81 -0.46 25.18
C GLY A 2 2.56 0.31 24.10
N ASP A 3 3.62 -0.32 23.60
CA ASP A 3 4.35 0.18 22.44
C ASP A 3 3.44 0.13 21.20
N SER A 4 3.50 1.17 20.37
CA SER A 4 2.80 1.22 19.09
C SER A 4 3.80 1.43 17.95
N TYR A 5 3.52 0.84 16.80
CA TYR A 5 4.32 1.00 15.59
C TYR A 5 3.42 1.41 14.43
N VAL A 6 3.83 2.46 13.72
CA VAL A 6 3.19 2.96 12.52
C VAL A 6 4.23 2.98 11.41
N GLY A 7 4.05 2.18 10.38
CA GLY A 7 5.00 2.06 9.29
C GLY A 7 4.64 0.93 8.35
N GLU A 8 5.58 0.55 7.49
CA GLU A 8 5.36 -0.55 6.57
C GLU A 8 5.51 -1.90 7.30
N TRP A 9 4.73 -2.88 6.85
CA TRP A 9 4.74 -4.23 7.38
C TRP A 9 5.02 -5.22 6.26
N TRP A 10 5.90 -6.18 6.51
CA TRP A 10 6.20 -7.27 5.61
C TRP A 10 6.20 -8.60 6.35
N LYS A 11 5.33 -9.53 5.93
CA LYS A 11 5.16 -10.86 6.55
C LYS A 11 4.98 -10.80 8.09
N GLY A 12 4.16 -9.85 8.56
CA GLY A 12 3.87 -9.68 9.99
C GLY A 12 5.00 -9.06 10.81
N ARG A 13 6.05 -8.52 10.17
CA ARG A 13 7.15 -7.82 10.83
C ARG A 13 7.26 -6.38 10.30
N SER A 14 7.75 -5.46 11.13
CA SER A 14 8.02 -4.09 10.68
C SER A 14 9.12 -4.08 9.62
N TYR A 15 8.90 -3.28 8.59
CA TYR A 15 9.77 -3.14 7.43
C TYR A 15 9.75 -1.69 6.94
N GLY A 16 10.75 -1.26 6.18
CA GLY A 16 10.78 0.07 5.58
C GLY A 16 10.82 1.20 6.61
N MET A 17 10.35 2.38 6.22
CA MET A 17 10.29 3.53 7.14
C MET A 17 9.14 3.38 8.13
N GLY A 18 9.41 3.65 9.40
CA GLY A 18 8.38 3.60 10.44
C GLY A 18 8.66 4.47 11.65
N VAL A 19 7.63 4.58 12.48
CA VAL A 19 7.63 5.29 13.76
C VAL A 19 7.20 4.31 14.83
N GLN A 20 8.08 4.07 15.80
CA GLN A 20 7.80 3.31 17.01
C GLN A 20 7.60 4.29 18.16
N THR A 21 6.46 4.23 18.84
CA THR A 21 6.19 4.99 20.06
C THR A 21 6.21 4.02 21.23
N CYS A 22 7.11 4.23 22.18
CA CYS A 22 7.21 3.43 23.39
C CYS A 22 6.15 3.88 24.40
N GLY A 23 5.68 2.96 25.25
CA GLY A 23 4.71 3.24 26.32
C GLY A 23 5.16 4.35 27.30
N ASP A 24 6.47 4.59 27.39
CA ASP A 24 7.08 5.62 28.24
C ASP A 24 6.99 7.04 27.64
N GLY A 25 6.49 7.17 26.41
CA GLY A 25 6.36 8.44 25.67
C GLY A 25 7.56 8.79 24.79
N ASN A 26 8.56 7.91 24.72
CA ASN A 26 9.66 8.05 23.78
C ASN A 26 9.22 7.63 22.37
N CYS A 27 9.73 8.27 21.33
CA CYS A 27 9.44 7.87 19.95
C CYS A 27 10.72 7.70 19.13
N SER A 28 10.71 6.71 18.25
CA SER A 28 11.81 6.39 17.34
C SER A 28 11.28 6.42 15.92
N VAL A 29 11.94 7.15 15.02
CA VAL A 29 11.63 7.22 13.59
C VAL A 29 12.82 6.68 12.83
N GLY A 30 12.65 5.74 11.91
CA GLY A 30 13.77 5.22 11.14
C GLY A 30 13.40 4.09 10.19
N GLU A 31 14.42 3.50 9.56
CA GLU A 31 14.22 2.30 8.75
C GLU A 31 14.18 1.05 9.65
N PHE A 32 13.31 0.12 9.29
CA PHE A 32 13.13 -1.16 9.96
C PHE A 32 13.31 -2.27 8.94
N ASN A 33 13.93 -3.36 9.34
CA ASN A 33 14.07 -4.54 8.51
C ASN A 33 13.76 -5.78 9.35
N CYS A 34 12.69 -6.49 9.03
CA CYS A 34 12.29 -7.72 9.72
C CYS A 34 12.10 -7.57 11.24
N GLY A 35 11.59 -6.43 11.71
CA GLY A 35 11.37 -6.19 13.15
C GLY A 35 12.47 -5.39 13.85
N VAL A 36 13.65 -5.23 13.24
CA VAL A 36 14.79 -4.56 13.87
C VAL A 36 15.08 -3.21 13.21
N LYS A 37 15.57 -2.24 13.99
CA LYS A 37 16.03 -0.94 13.48
C LYS A 37 17.24 -1.14 12.57
N HIS A 38 17.19 -0.49 11.42
CA HIS A 38 18.22 -0.54 10.39
C HIS A 38 18.36 0.85 9.74
N GLY A 39 19.46 1.11 9.03
CA GLY A 39 19.66 2.37 8.30
C GLY A 39 19.64 3.60 9.21
N LEU A 40 19.24 4.76 8.69
CA LEU A 40 19.16 5.98 9.50
C LEU A 40 17.94 5.97 10.41
N GLY A 41 18.14 6.36 11.68
CA GLY A 41 17.06 6.55 12.63
C GLY A 41 17.28 7.72 13.60
N CYS A 42 16.18 8.36 13.99
CA CYS A 42 16.08 9.37 15.03
C CYS A 42 15.35 8.82 16.24
N TYR A 43 15.92 8.99 17.42
CA TYR A 43 15.29 8.74 18.70
C TYR A 43 14.95 10.08 19.35
N HIS A 44 13.70 10.23 19.74
CA HIS A 44 13.15 11.36 20.46
C HIS A 44 12.81 10.91 21.87
N PHE A 45 13.51 11.50 22.83
CA PHE A 45 13.24 11.30 24.24
C PHE A 45 12.10 12.21 24.69
N ARG A 46 11.34 11.76 25.68
CA ARG A 46 10.25 12.56 26.29
C ARG A 46 10.75 13.90 26.87
N ASN A 47 12.01 13.98 27.28
CA ASN A 47 12.63 15.21 27.79
C ASN A 47 12.91 16.26 26.69
N GLY A 48 12.68 15.93 25.41
CA GLY A 48 12.92 16.80 24.26
C GLY A 48 14.22 16.50 23.52
N ASP A 49 15.09 15.64 24.07
CA ASP A 49 16.36 15.30 23.46
C ASP A 49 16.17 14.47 22.20
N ARG A 50 17.06 14.68 21.24
CA ARG A 50 17.02 14.03 19.93
C ARG A 50 18.37 13.44 19.59
N TYR A 51 18.36 12.17 19.23
CA TYR A 51 19.54 11.43 18.83
C TYR A 51 19.31 10.84 17.44
N ALA A 52 20.10 11.29 16.47
CA ALA A 52 20.12 10.74 15.12
C ALA A 52 21.35 9.86 14.96
N GLY A 53 21.22 8.70 14.34
CA GLY A 53 22.34 7.79 14.07
C GLY A 53 21.99 6.72 13.05
N GLU A 54 22.99 5.92 12.69
CA GLU A 54 22.78 4.73 11.86
C GLU A 54 22.59 3.50 12.75
N TYR A 55 21.58 2.70 12.43
CA TYR A 55 21.25 1.45 13.08
C TYR A 55 21.61 0.29 12.15
N PHE A 56 22.21 -0.75 12.70
CA PHE A 56 22.39 -2.01 11.99
C PHE A 56 22.08 -3.17 12.94
N GLY A 57 20.89 -3.75 12.83
CA GLY A 57 20.46 -4.85 13.68
C GLY A 57 20.30 -4.43 15.13
N ASP A 58 19.53 -3.35 15.36
CA ASP A 58 19.28 -2.70 16.67
C ASP A 58 20.51 -2.09 17.37
N LYS A 59 21.72 -2.34 16.87
CA LYS A 59 22.92 -1.66 17.34
C LYS A 59 23.08 -0.33 16.61
N ILE A 60 23.34 0.72 17.38
CA ILE A 60 23.67 2.04 16.84
C ILE A 60 25.15 2.01 16.44
N TYR A 61 25.42 2.22 15.16
CA TYR A 61 26.75 2.39 14.59
C TYR A 61 26.92 3.87 14.27
N GLY A 62 27.42 4.62 15.27
CA GLY A 62 27.58 6.07 15.18
C GLY A 62 26.26 6.83 15.28
N LEU A 63 26.15 7.74 16.25
CA LEU A 63 26.58 9.13 16.03
C LEU A 63 26.46 9.93 17.33
N GLU A 64 27.40 10.86 17.53
CA GLU A 64 27.28 11.91 18.54
C GLU A 64 26.53 13.11 17.96
N SER A 65 25.40 13.45 18.59
CA SER A 65 24.59 14.67 18.41
C SER A 65 24.01 14.92 17.00
N THR A 66 22.78 15.42 16.98
CA THR A 66 22.00 15.64 15.75
C THR A 66 22.71 16.64 14.83
N THR A 67 23.33 16.19 13.74
CA THR A 67 23.95 17.07 12.74
C THR A 67 22.96 17.44 11.64
N LEU A 68 23.00 18.69 11.16
CA LEU A 68 22.20 19.15 10.01
C LEU A 68 22.25 18.20 8.78
N PRO A 69 23.42 17.66 8.36
CA PRO A 69 23.46 16.71 7.24
C PRO A 69 22.63 15.44 7.47
N MET A 70 22.55 14.92 8.71
CA MET A 70 21.71 13.77 9.01
C MET A 70 20.22 14.08 8.88
N ILE A 71 19.78 15.24 9.38
CA ILE A 71 18.37 15.66 9.27
C ILE A 71 17.98 15.74 7.78
N ILE A 72 18.84 16.31 6.94
CA ILE A 72 18.59 16.42 5.50
C ILE A 72 18.51 15.03 4.86
N ALA A 73 19.46 14.15 5.14
CA ALA A 73 19.47 12.79 4.61
C ALA A 73 18.20 12.00 5.01
N MET A 74 17.75 12.14 6.25
CA MET A 74 16.51 11.52 6.72
C MET A 74 15.27 12.08 6.04
N ARG A 75 15.20 13.41 5.89
CA ARG A 75 14.11 14.07 5.15
C ARG A 75 14.05 13.57 3.72
N ASP A 76 15.19 13.51 3.04
CA ASP A 76 15.27 13.07 1.65
C ASP A 76 14.84 11.61 1.49
N ARG A 77 15.23 10.71 2.39
CA ARG A 77 14.77 9.32 2.36
C ARG A 77 13.27 9.22 2.64
N SER A 78 12.77 9.91 3.66
CA SER A 78 11.34 9.93 4.00
C SER A 78 10.49 10.44 2.82
N MET A 79 10.94 11.52 2.17
CA MET A 79 10.28 12.09 0.99
C MET A 79 10.34 11.16 -0.22
N LYS A 80 11.44 10.44 -0.44
CA LYS A 80 11.55 9.42 -1.50
C LYS A 80 10.55 8.28 -1.29
N VAL A 81 10.41 7.78 -0.07
CA VAL A 81 9.44 6.74 0.28
C VAL A 81 8.01 7.25 0.04
N ALA A 82 7.67 8.44 0.55
CA ALA A 82 6.36 9.06 0.34
C ALA A 82 6.04 9.26 -1.14
N ARG A 83 7.02 9.74 -1.92
CA ARG A 83 6.89 9.92 -3.37
C ARG A 83 6.62 8.59 -4.08
N LYS A 84 7.38 7.54 -3.78
CA LYS A 84 7.19 6.21 -4.37
C LYS A 84 5.83 5.62 -4.02
N ALA A 85 5.37 5.80 -2.78
CA ALA A 85 4.03 5.39 -2.38
C ALA A 85 2.95 6.15 -3.18
N ALA A 86 3.09 7.46 -3.35
CA ALA A 86 2.16 8.27 -4.16
C ALA A 86 2.15 7.87 -5.65
N GLU A 87 3.32 7.61 -6.23
CA GLU A 87 3.45 7.15 -7.62
C GLU A 87 2.79 5.77 -7.84
N ASN A 88 2.98 4.84 -6.90
CA ASN A 88 2.34 3.52 -6.93
C ASN A 88 0.80 3.63 -6.87
N VAL A 89 0.25 4.55 -6.06
CA VAL A 89 -1.20 4.77 -5.98
C VAL A 89 -1.77 5.30 -7.30
N ILE A 90 -1.06 6.20 -7.99
CA ILE A 90 -1.47 6.69 -9.31
C ILE A 90 -1.49 5.53 -10.31
N HIS A 91 -0.49 4.65 -10.25
CA HIS A 91 -0.44 3.49 -11.15
C HIS A 91 -1.55 2.48 -10.85
N LEU A 92 -1.80 2.17 -9.57
CA LEU A 92 -2.91 1.31 -9.14
C LEU A 92 -4.27 1.87 -9.61
N ARG A 93 -4.53 3.18 -9.45
CA ARG A 93 -5.77 3.80 -9.97
C ARG A 93 -5.95 3.62 -11.49
N ARG A 94 -4.87 3.55 -12.27
CA ARG A 94 -4.95 3.26 -13.71
C ARG A 94 -5.34 1.81 -13.97
N VAL A 95 -4.78 0.86 -13.19
CA VAL A 95 -5.12 -0.56 -13.27
C VAL A 95 -6.56 -0.81 -12.82
N ASP A 96 -7.01 -0.21 -11.71
CA ASP A 96 -8.39 -0.32 -11.22
C ASP A 96 -9.42 0.12 -12.27
N LYS A 97 -9.16 1.23 -12.98
CA LYS A 97 -10.04 1.69 -14.07
C LYS A 97 -10.10 0.69 -15.22
N GLN A 98 -8.98 0.06 -15.58
CA GLN A 98 -8.95 -0.96 -16.64
C GLN A 98 -9.70 -2.24 -16.22
N VAL A 99 -9.47 -2.71 -14.99
CA VAL A 99 -10.16 -3.89 -14.44
C VAL A 99 -11.67 -3.63 -14.37
N THR A 100 -12.09 -2.47 -13.86
CA THR A 100 -13.52 -2.10 -13.77
C THR A 100 -14.18 -2.06 -15.16
N LYS A 101 -13.50 -1.50 -16.17
CA LYS A 101 -14.00 -1.47 -17.55
C LYS A 101 -14.13 -2.88 -18.14
N ALA A 102 -13.15 -3.74 -17.90
CA ALA A 102 -13.18 -5.14 -18.34
C ALA A 102 -14.34 -5.92 -17.70
N VAL A 103 -14.53 -5.77 -16.38
CA VAL A 103 -15.65 -6.40 -15.65
C VAL A 103 -17.00 -5.91 -16.17
N MET A 104 -17.16 -4.60 -16.41
CA MET A 104 -18.39 -4.05 -16.98
C MET A 104 -18.68 -4.59 -18.39
N ALA A 105 -17.66 -4.73 -19.24
CA ALA A 105 -17.80 -5.31 -20.57
C ALA A 105 -18.23 -6.78 -20.51
N ALA A 106 -17.59 -7.58 -19.65
CA ALA A 106 -17.93 -8.98 -19.45
C ALA A 106 -19.37 -9.15 -18.93
N ASN A 107 -19.79 -8.33 -17.95
CA ASN A 107 -21.16 -8.38 -17.41
C ASN A 107 -22.21 -7.99 -18.45
N ARG A 108 -21.94 -7.00 -19.31
CA ARG A 108 -22.83 -6.65 -20.43
C ARG A 108 -22.96 -7.80 -21.43
N ALA A 109 -21.86 -8.44 -21.80
CA ALA A 109 -21.87 -9.59 -22.71
C ALA A 109 -22.65 -10.77 -22.12
N ALA A 110 -22.42 -11.09 -20.84
CA ALA A 110 -23.15 -12.14 -20.14
C ALA A 110 -24.66 -11.85 -20.06
N THR A 111 -25.02 -10.58 -19.84
CA THR A 111 -26.44 -10.16 -19.79
C THR A 111 -27.09 -10.26 -21.18
N ALA A 112 -26.41 -9.82 -22.23
CA ALA A 112 -26.89 -9.93 -23.61
C ALA A 112 -27.09 -11.41 -24.02
N ALA A 113 -26.15 -12.28 -23.65
CA ALA A 113 -26.28 -13.72 -23.89
C ALA A 113 -27.49 -14.32 -23.17
N ARG A 114 -27.71 -13.96 -21.89
CA ARG A 114 -28.89 -14.40 -21.13
C ARG A 114 -30.19 -13.95 -21.78
N VAL A 115 -30.26 -12.69 -22.22
CA VAL A 115 -31.44 -12.13 -22.90
C VAL A 115 -31.70 -12.83 -24.24
N ALA A 116 -30.64 -13.09 -25.02
CA ALA A 116 -30.76 -13.80 -26.28
C ALA A 116 -31.29 -15.23 -26.10
N VAL A 117 -30.81 -15.94 -25.08
CA VAL A 117 -31.29 -17.28 -24.72
C VAL A 117 -32.77 -17.25 -24.33
N VAL A 118 -33.16 -16.33 -23.44
CA VAL A 118 -34.58 -16.18 -23.03
C VAL A 118 -35.45 -15.87 -24.24
N LYS A 119 -35.02 -14.97 -25.14
CA LYS A 119 -35.76 -14.62 -26.35
C LYS A 119 -35.87 -15.78 -27.35
N ALA A 120 -34.83 -16.59 -27.48
CA ALA A 120 -34.86 -17.80 -28.31
C ALA A 120 -35.84 -18.84 -27.75
N ILE A 121 -35.88 -19.02 -26.43
CA ILE A 121 -36.85 -19.90 -25.77
C ILE A 121 -38.27 -19.37 -25.96
N GLN A 122 -38.49 -18.06 -25.77
CA GLN A 122 -39.80 -17.43 -25.95
C GLN A 122 -40.32 -17.58 -27.39
N ASN A 123 -39.48 -17.30 -28.39
CA ASN A 123 -39.81 -17.48 -29.80
C ASN A 123 -40.19 -18.92 -30.17
N ARG A 124 -39.60 -19.91 -29.48
CA ARG A 124 -39.95 -21.33 -29.65
C ARG A 124 -41.32 -21.67 -29.05
N MET A 125 -41.71 -21.01 -27.96
CA MET A 125 -43.03 -21.19 -27.34
C MET A 125 -44.14 -20.46 -28.12
N ASP A 126 -43.84 -19.31 -28.73
CA ASP A 126 -44.80 -18.47 -29.45
C ASP A 126 -45.10 -18.92 -30.91
N GLY A 127 -44.54 -20.06 -31.36
CA GLY A 127 -44.95 -20.73 -32.61
C GLY A 127 -44.71 -19.97 -33.93
N LYS A 128 -43.86 -18.94 -33.97
CA LYS A 128 -43.55 -18.18 -35.20
C LYS A 128 -42.46 -18.86 -36.05
N PHE A 129 -42.77 -20.04 -36.55
CA PHE A 129 -42.22 -20.56 -37.81
C PHE A 129 -43.42 -20.79 -38.71
N CYS A 130 -43.87 -19.73 -39.40
CA CYS A 130 -44.72 -19.95 -40.56
C CYS A 130 -43.81 -20.45 -41.68
N ASP A 131 -44.11 -21.65 -42.15
CA ASP A 131 -43.51 -22.29 -43.31
C ASP A 131 -43.38 -21.32 -44.49
N LEU A 132 -42.20 -21.32 -45.10
CA LEU A 132 -42.06 -21.15 -46.54
C LEU A 132 -41.01 -22.15 -47.01
N ASP A 133 -41.45 -23.40 -47.14
CA ASP A 133 -41.01 -24.26 -48.22
C ASP A 133 -41.98 -24.06 -49.40
N ILE A 134 -41.40 -23.99 -50.60
CA ILE A 134 -41.95 -23.80 -51.97
C ILE A 134 -41.87 -22.36 -52.49
#